data_AF-A0A9J7DG88-F1
#
_entry.id   AF-A0A9J7DG88-F1
#
_cell.length_a   1.000
_cell.length_b   1.000
_cell.length_c   1.000
_cell.angle_alpha   90.00
_cell.angle_beta   90.00
_cell.angle_gamma   90.00
#
_symmetry.space_group_name_H-M   'P 1'
#
loop_
_entity.id
_entity.type
_entity.pdbx_description
1 polymer ?
#
loop_
_entity_poly.entity_id
_entity_poly.type
_entity_poly.pdbx_seq_one_letter_code
_entity_poly.pdbx_strand_id
1 'polypeptide(L)'
;MILLGITSSSRGMEFSISNLFVNINVFNGLLGQSFKMEPTPTTIRMFLYLLLFIQGTIFNTAFVTYLQTLKATPTLKNPILTLDDMREANLKFALIKEEEDLIKTQYLLSGYETVCQSMEADEFYHRRNGFDTQYAYTVPSDRWNVYKEQQRYFLKPKFRMTGICFAKMVGVTIPLQLNSPYKNAIDAMIGRLNEGGIIEYWKSLAFWEAVKKKEMSLIDTSQRFTFVPMKLEDMRLLWLLFGYMLSLMGLCFVFEIFWYYKGLRLCW
;
A
#
# COMPACT_ATOMS: atom_id res chain seq x y z
N MET A 1 -8.20 25.19 -23.01
CA MET A 1 -7.41 25.17 -24.26
C MET A 1 -8.23 25.65 -25.48
N ILE A 2 -9.37 25.02 -25.79
CA ILE A 2 -10.22 25.34 -26.96
C ILE A 2 -10.75 26.79 -26.93
N LEU A 3 -11.20 27.29 -25.76
CA LEU A 3 -11.70 28.66 -25.60
C LEU A 3 -10.65 29.77 -25.81
N LEU A 4 -9.38 29.50 -25.49
CA LEU A 4 -8.27 30.43 -25.77
C LEU A 4 -7.99 30.54 -27.28
N GLY A 5 -8.12 29.43 -28.02
CA GLY A 5 -8.05 29.43 -29.47
C GLY A 5 -9.19 30.16 -30.16
N ILE A 6 -10.42 29.94 -29.68
CA ILE A 6 -11.62 30.59 -30.24
C ILE A 6 -11.56 32.11 -30.03
N THR A 7 -11.08 32.58 -28.86
CA THR A 7 -10.89 34.02 -28.60
C THR A 7 -9.65 34.62 -29.29
N SER A 8 -8.74 33.80 -29.80
CA SER A 8 -7.65 34.22 -30.70
C SER A 8 -8.17 34.40 -32.13
N SER A 9 -9.03 33.49 -32.59
CA SER A 9 -9.65 33.52 -33.91
C SER A 9 -10.49 34.77 -34.17
N SER A 10 -11.16 35.31 -33.13
CA SER A 10 -12.07 36.45 -33.29
C SER A 10 -11.36 37.80 -33.52
N ARG A 11 -10.02 37.85 -33.45
CA ARG A 11 -9.22 39.09 -33.57
C ARG A 11 -8.32 39.12 -34.81
N GLY A 12 -8.53 38.21 -35.77
CA GLY A 12 -7.84 38.25 -37.07
C GLY A 12 -6.49 37.54 -37.14
N MET A 13 -6.12 36.72 -36.16
CA MET A 13 -4.98 35.80 -36.30
C MET A 13 -5.46 34.48 -36.89
N GLU A 14 -4.81 34.03 -37.97
CA GLU A 14 -5.14 32.79 -38.68
C GLU A 14 -5.28 31.61 -37.71
N PHE A 15 -6.39 30.87 -37.85
CA PHE A 15 -6.69 29.70 -37.03
C PHE A 15 -5.79 28.54 -37.41
N SER A 16 -4.57 28.53 -36.90
CA SER A 16 -3.67 27.38 -37.02
C SER A 16 -3.81 26.49 -35.78
N ILE A 17 -4.25 25.24 -35.98
CA ILE A 17 -4.32 24.20 -34.94
C ILE A 17 -2.97 24.02 -34.24
N SER A 18 -1.87 24.29 -34.97
CA SER A 18 -0.50 24.34 -34.43
C SER A 18 -0.35 25.38 -33.32
N ASN A 19 -0.87 26.60 -33.50
CA ASN A 19 -0.81 27.66 -32.48
C ASN A 19 -1.69 27.39 -31.26
N LEU A 20 -2.68 26.49 -31.38
CA LEU A 20 -3.51 26.05 -30.25
C LEU A 20 -2.78 25.03 -29.38
N PHE A 21 -2.19 24.00 -30.01
CA PHE A 21 -1.51 22.89 -29.31
C PHE A 21 -0.07 23.22 -28.92
N VAL A 22 0.62 24.08 -29.68
CA VAL A 22 2.01 24.50 -29.49
C VAL A 22 2.08 25.91 -28.88
N ASN A 23 1.09 26.29 -28.06
CA ASN A 23 1.20 27.52 -27.28
C ASN A 23 2.04 27.25 -26.03
N ILE A 24 3.33 27.60 -26.08
CA ILE A 24 4.30 27.44 -25.00
C ILE A 24 3.80 28.04 -23.68
N ASN A 25 3.03 29.14 -23.72
CA ASN A 25 2.50 29.79 -22.52
C ASN A 25 1.42 28.95 -21.84
N VAL A 26 0.58 28.25 -22.61
CA VAL A 26 -0.47 27.36 -22.07
C VAL A 26 0.17 26.10 -21.50
N PHE A 27 1.19 25.55 -22.16
CA PHE A 27 1.93 24.39 -21.66
C PHE A 27 2.67 24.71 -20.36
N ASN A 28 3.35 25.86 -20.29
CA ASN A 28 4.00 26.34 -19.07
C ASN A 28 2.99 26.53 -17.94
N GLY A 29 1.84 27.16 -18.22
CA GLY A 29 0.76 27.31 -17.23
C GLY A 29 0.22 25.97 -16.73
N LEU A 30 0.06 24.97 -17.60
CA LEU A 30 -0.38 23.61 -17.23
C LEU A 30 0.66 22.88 -16.37
N LEU A 31 1.95 23.06 -16.65
CA LEU A 31 3.05 22.54 -15.84
C LEU A 31 3.29 23.33 -14.54
N GLY A 32 2.50 24.37 -14.28
CA GLY A 32 2.66 25.24 -13.11
C GLY A 32 3.88 26.18 -13.19
N GLN A 33 4.44 26.38 -14.38
CA GLN A 33 5.53 27.32 -14.65
C GLN A 33 5.01 28.72 -14.98
N SER A 34 5.84 29.73 -14.77
CA SER A 34 5.51 31.11 -15.15
C SER A 34 5.37 31.26 -16.66
N PHE A 35 4.33 31.95 -17.10
CA PHE A 35 4.06 32.25 -18.50
C PHE A 35 3.81 33.74 -18.72
N LYS A 36 4.04 34.23 -19.93
CA LYS A 36 3.87 35.65 -20.27
C LYS A 36 2.39 35.97 -20.45
N MET A 37 1.91 36.97 -19.71
CA MET A 37 0.56 37.51 -19.86
C MET A 37 0.59 38.70 -20.82
N GLU A 38 -0.45 38.82 -21.65
CA GLU A 38 -0.62 40.00 -22.50
C GLU A 38 -0.88 41.25 -21.64
N PRO A 39 -0.34 42.42 -22.02
CA PRO A 39 -0.43 43.65 -21.22
C PRO A 39 -1.86 44.23 -21.14
N THR A 40 -2.75 43.94 -22.09
CA THR A 40 -4.15 44.40 -22.09
C THR A 40 -5.13 43.24 -22.38
N PRO A 41 -5.33 42.32 -21.41
CA PRO A 41 -6.17 41.15 -21.59
C PRO A 41 -7.66 41.54 -21.50
N THR A 42 -8.49 40.92 -22.33
CA THR A 42 -9.95 40.97 -22.15
C THR A 42 -10.36 40.19 -20.90
N THR A 43 -11.49 40.53 -20.28
CA THR A 43 -12.01 39.88 -19.06
C THR A 43 -12.07 38.35 -19.18
N ILE A 44 -12.45 37.84 -20.35
CA ILE A 44 -12.50 36.41 -20.65
C ILE A 44 -11.10 35.78 -20.62
N ARG A 45 -10.08 36.45 -21.19
CA ARG A 45 -8.69 35.96 -21.18
C ARG A 45 -8.09 36.00 -19.77
N MET A 46 -8.44 37.01 -18.97
CA MET A 46 -8.04 37.07 -17.56
C MET A 46 -8.57 35.87 -16.77
N PHE A 47 -9.84 35.51 -16.96
CA PHE A 47 -10.44 34.33 -16.33
C PHE A 47 -9.76 33.03 -16.79
N LEU A 48 -9.41 32.93 -18.07
CA LEU A 48 -8.70 31.77 -18.62
C LEU A 48 -7.28 31.63 -18.05
N TYR A 49 -6.54 32.72 -17.87
CA TYR A 49 -5.22 32.67 -17.21
C TYR A 49 -5.31 32.27 -15.74
N LEU A 50 -6.32 32.77 -15.02
CA LEU A 50 -6.57 32.38 -13.62
C LEU A 50 -6.90 30.88 -13.53
N LEU A 51 -7.77 30.38 -14.41
CA LEU A 51 -8.13 28.97 -14.45
C LEU A 51 -6.92 28.07 -14.78
N LEU A 52 -6.07 28.48 -15.73
CA LEU A 52 -4.82 27.78 -16.03
C LEU A 52 -3.87 27.76 -14.83
N PHE A 53 -3.75 28.88 -14.11
CA PHE A 53 -2.92 28.96 -12.91
C PHE A 53 -3.42 28.01 -11.80
N ILE A 54 -4.73 28.00 -11.53
CA ILE A 54 -5.33 27.09 -10.55
C ILE A 54 -5.11 25.63 -10.99
N GLN A 55 -5.38 25.32 -12.25
CA GLN A 55 -5.22 23.97 -12.79
C GLN A 55 -3.77 23.47 -12.69
N GLY A 56 -2.79 24.29 -13.09
CA GLY A 56 -1.38 23.93 -13.00
C GLY A 56 -0.92 23.74 -11.56
N THR A 57 -1.40 24.58 -10.64
CA THR A 57 -1.09 24.45 -9.20
C THR A 57 -1.65 23.15 -8.62
N ILE A 58 -2.92 22.81 -8.93
CA ILE A 58 -3.55 21.56 -8.48
C ILE A 58 -2.79 20.36 -9.05
N PHE A 59 -2.48 20.37 -10.35
CA PHE A 59 -1.79 19.28 -11.01
C PHE A 59 -0.39 19.04 -10.42
N ASN A 60 0.42 20.10 -10.28
CA ASN A 60 1.74 20.00 -9.69
C ASN A 60 1.69 19.52 -8.23
N THR A 61 0.77 20.06 -7.43
CA THR A 61 0.62 19.65 -6.02
C THR A 61 0.20 18.20 -5.92
N ALA A 62 -0.80 17.76 -6.70
CA ALA A 62 -1.26 16.37 -6.72
C ALA A 62 -0.15 15.39 -7.16
N PHE A 63 0.65 15.78 -8.15
CA PHE A 63 1.75 14.96 -8.62
C PHE A 63 2.84 14.80 -7.54
N VAL A 64 3.23 15.90 -6.89
CA VAL A 64 4.23 15.88 -5.82
C VAL A 64 3.74 15.08 -4.61
N THR A 65 2.49 15.27 -4.18
CA THR A 65 1.93 14.52 -3.04
C THR A 65 1.85 13.03 -3.35
N TYR A 66 1.42 12.65 -4.56
CA TYR A 66 1.39 11.26 -4.99
C TYR A 66 2.78 10.60 -4.92
N LEU A 67 3.82 11.28 -5.44
CA LEU A 67 5.20 10.79 -5.35
C LEU A 67 5.70 10.69 -3.91
N GLN A 68 5.33 11.64 -3.04
CA GLN A 68 5.67 11.57 -1.62
C GLN A 68 4.98 10.39 -0.92
N THR A 69 3.70 10.14 -1.21
CA THR A 69 2.96 9.01 -0.66
C THR A 69 3.53 7.66 -1.10
N LEU A 70 3.96 7.54 -2.37
CA LEU A 70 4.64 6.33 -2.86
C LEU A 70 5.97 6.07 -2.14
N LYS A 71 6.70 7.11 -1.74
CA LYS A 71 7.90 6.96 -0.90
C LYS A 71 7.58 6.58 0.54
N ALA A 72 6.47 7.08 1.08
CA ALA A 72 6.08 6.88 2.47
C ALA A 72 5.48 5.49 2.73
N THR A 73 4.78 4.91 1.75
CA THR A 73 4.07 3.63 1.93
C THR A 73 4.79 2.50 1.19
N PRO A 74 5.59 1.66 1.87
CA PRO A 74 6.43 0.66 1.21
C PRO A 74 5.67 -0.60 0.72
N THR A 75 4.34 -0.67 0.83
CA THR A 75 3.60 -1.90 0.50
C THR A 75 2.86 -1.79 -0.82
N LEU A 76 3.60 -2.00 -1.92
CA LEU A 76 3.02 -2.26 -3.24
C LEU A 76 2.60 -3.73 -3.42
N LYS A 77 2.92 -4.60 -2.44
CA LYS A 77 2.52 -6.02 -2.47
C LYS A 77 1.06 -6.16 -2.06
N ASN A 78 0.31 -6.91 -2.86
CA ASN A 78 -1.06 -7.29 -2.54
C ASN A 78 -1.08 -8.05 -1.20
N PRO A 79 -2.05 -7.74 -0.31
CA PRO A 79 -2.22 -8.52 0.91
C PRO A 79 -2.62 -9.95 0.53
N ILE A 80 -2.10 -10.92 1.27
CA ILE A 80 -2.50 -12.32 1.15
C ILE A 80 -3.84 -12.46 1.86
N LEU A 81 -4.92 -12.71 1.13
CA LEU A 81 -6.27 -12.82 1.69
C LEU A 81 -6.86 -14.22 1.51
N THR A 82 -6.48 -14.90 0.45
CA THR A 82 -7.00 -16.22 0.05
C THR A 82 -5.88 -17.27 -0.02
N LEU A 83 -6.28 -18.54 -0.06
CA LEU A 83 -5.33 -19.65 -0.25
C LEU A 83 -4.64 -19.59 -1.63
N ASP A 84 -5.31 -19.03 -2.63
CA ASP A 84 -4.74 -18.87 -3.97
C ASP A 84 -3.64 -17.80 -3.94
N ASP A 85 -3.86 -16.67 -3.25
CA ASP A 85 -2.81 -15.66 -3.03
C ASP A 85 -1.58 -16.25 -2.32
N MET A 86 -1.79 -17.18 -1.38
CA MET A 86 -0.70 -17.90 -0.70
C MET A 86 0.08 -18.78 -1.67
N ARG A 87 -0.63 -19.47 -2.58
CA ARG A 87 -0.02 -20.31 -3.61
C ARG A 87 0.83 -19.47 -4.58
N GLU A 88 0.31 -18.33 -5.03
CA GLU A 88 1.04 -17.39 -5.89
C GLU A 88 2.28 -16.81 -5.19
N ALA A 89 2.16 -16.51 -3.90
CA ALA A 89 3.26 -16.00 -3.09
C ALA A 89 4.29 -17.07 -2.69
N ASN A 90 4.07 -18.35 -3.03
CA ASN A 90 4.84 -19.50 -2.53
C ASN A 90 4.97 -19.54 -0.99
N LEU A 91 3.95 -19.02 -0.29
CA LEU A 91 3.92 -18.98 1.17
C LEU A 91 3.19 -20.21 1.70
N LYS A 92 3.89 -21.06 2.45
CA LYS A 92 3.28 -22.20 3.12
C LYS A 92 2.75 -21.78 4.49
N PHE A 93 1.62 -22.33 4.90
CA PHE A 93 1.17 -22.21 6.28
C PHE A 93 1.56 -23.45 7.08
N ALA A 94 2.10 -23.22 8.27
CA ALA A 94 2.45 -24.25 9.21
C ALA A 94 1.19 -24.72 9.96
N LEU A 95 1.07 -26.03 10.12
CA LEU A 95 0.08 -26.69 10.96
C LEU A 95 0.76 -27.63 11.94
N ILE A 96 0.16 -27.75 13.11
CA ILE A 96 0.50 -28.79 14.08
C ILE A 96 -0.07 -30.11 13.55
N LYS A 97 0.69 -31.21 13.60
CA LYS A 97 0.27 -32.54 13.11
C LYS A 97 -1.11 -32.96 13.64
N GLU A 98 -1.34 -32.76 14.94
CA GLU A 98 -2.60 -33.09 15.60
C GLU A 98 -3.78 -32.24 15.07
N GLU A 99 -3.53 -30.98 14.71
CA GLU A 99 -4.56 -30.11 14.11
C GLU A 99 -4.84 -30.51 12.65
N GLU A 100 -3.81 -30.93 11.91
CA GLU A 100 -3.95 -31.39 10.53
C GLU A 100 -4.89 -32.60 10.42
N ASP A 101 -4.73 -33.58 11.31
CA ASP A 101 -5.59 -34.77 11.35
C ASP A 101 -7.06 -34.41 11.61
N LEU A 102 -7.30 -33.41 12.46
CA LEU A 102 -8.64 -32.90 12.75
C LEU A 102 -9.24 -32.17 11.53
N ILE A 103 -8.44 -31.35 10.83
CA ILE A 103 -8.86 -30.65 9.60
C ILE A 103 -9.22 -31.65 8.50
N LYS A 104 -8.40 -32.71 8.32
CA LYS A 104 -8.69 -33.80 7.36
C LYS A 104 -9.98 -34.51 7.70
N THR A 105 -10.14 -34.91 8.96
CA THR A 105 -11.31 -35.69 9.41
C THR A 105 -12.61 -34.91 9.29
N GLN A 106 -12.58 -33.60 9.52
CA GLN A 106 -13.76 -32.74 9.55
C GLN A 106 -14.01 -31.99 8.22
N TYR A 107 -13.19 -32.22 7.17
CA TYR A 107 -13.26 -31.53 5.87
C TYR A 107 -13.36 -30.00 5.99
N LEU A 108 -12.67 -29.43 6.98
CA LEU A 108 -12.81 -28.02 7.36
C LEU A 108 -12.30 -27.05 6.30
N LEU A 109 -11.41 -27.50 5.41
CA LEU A 109 -10.88 -26.70 4.33
C LEU A 109 -10.53 -27.61 3.15
N SER A 110 -10.89 -27.22 1.92
CA SER A 110 -10.51 -27.93 0.69
C SER A 110 -9.37 -27.21 -0.02
N GLY A 111 -8.46 -27.97 -0.65
CA GLY A 111 -7.35 -27.41 -1.45
C GLY A 111 -6.15 -26.89 -0.65
N TYR A 112 -6.16 -27.01 0.68
CA TYR A 112 -5.09 -26.53 1.56
C TYR A 112 -3.82 -27.38 1.54
N GLU A 113 -3.94 -28.65 1.15
CA GLU A 113 -2.83 -29.64 1.17
C GLU A 113 -1.61 -29.17 0.39
N THR A 114 -1.83 -28.44 -0.71
CA THR A 114 -0.76 -27.90 -1.57
C THR A 114 0.05 -26.78 -0.90
N VAL A 115 -0.51 -26.13 0.12
CA VAL A 115 0.04 -24.94 0.78
C VAL A 115 0.34 -25.22 2.27
N CYS A 116 0.07 -26.44 2.73
CA CYS A 116 0.28 -26.89 4.10
C CYS A 116 1.70 -27.39 4.32
N GLN A 117 2.26 -27.08 5.49
CA GLN A 117 3.43 -27.77 6.03
C GLN A 117 3.16 -28.23 7.46
N SER A 118 3.15 -29.54 7.66
CA SER A 118 3.02 -30.15 8.97
C SER A 118 4.32 -30.02 9.76
N MET A 119 4.23 -29.64 11.04
CA MET A 119 5.37 -29.44 11.93
C MET A 119 5.08 -30.03 13.31
N GLU A 120 6.13 -30.32 14.07
CA GLU A 120 5.97 -30.72 15.47
C GLU A 120 5.53 -29.52 16.31
N ALA A 121 4.74 -29.78 17.36
CA ALA A 121 4.14 -28.73 18.18
C ALA A 121 5.19 -27.77 18.79
N ASP A 122 6.30 -28.31 19.29
CA ASP A 122 7.38 -27.50 19.89
C ASP A 122 8.03 -26.58 18.85
N GLU A 123 8.31 -27.08 17.65
CA GLU A 123 8.88 -26.29 16.56
C GLU A 123 7.90 -25.21 16.10
N PHE A 124 6.61 -25.57 15.96
CA PHE A 124 5.55 -24.65 15.58
C PHE A 124 5.44 -23.49 16.58
N TYR A 125 5.37 -23.78 17.89
CA TYR A 125 5.28 -22.73 18.91
C TYR A 125 6.55 -21.89 18.99
N HIS A 126 7.73 -22.50 18.86
CA HIS A 126 9.00 -21.78 18.87
C HIS A 126 9.07 -20.77 17.72
N ARG A 127 8.78 -21.19 16.49
CA ARG A 127 8.83 -20.30 15.30
C ARG A 127 7.72 -19.25 15.32
N ARG A 128 6.50 -19.62 15.71
CA ARG A 128 5.37 -18.68 15.82
C ARG A 128 5.65 -17.61 16.87
N ASN A 129 6.12 -17.99 18.05
CA ASN A 129 6.44 -17.05 19.13
C ASN A 129 7.68 -16.21 18.81
N GLY A 130 8.61 -16.72 17.99
CA GLY A 130 9.75 -15.98 17.45
C GLY A 130 9.39 -15.02 16.30
N PHE A 131 8.12 -14.92 15.90
CA PHE A 131 7.66 -14.14 14.75
C PHE A 131 8.39 -14.46 13.45
N ASP A 132 8.67 -15.74 13.17
CA ASP A 132 9.27 -16.16 11.90
C ASP A 132 8.31 -15.85 10.73
N THR A 133 8.80 -15.22 9.66
CA THR A 133 7.97 -14.84 8.50
C THR A 133 8.09 -15.80 7.32
N GLN A 134 8.82 -16.92 7.47
CA GLN A 134 8.92 -17.95 6.43
C GLN A 134 7.61 -18.72 6.23
N TYR A 135 6.78 -18.76 7.27
CA TYR A 135 5.52 -19.48 7.29
C TYR A 135 4.38 -18.57 7.75
N ALA A 136 3.18 -18.85 7.27
CA ALA A 136 1.96 -18.38 7.93
C ALA A 136 1.58 -19.36 9.05
N TYR A 137 0.97 -18.89 10.13
CA TYR A 137 0.60 -19.75 11.26
C TYR A 137 -0.89 -19.70 11.51
N THR A 138 -1.47 -20.85 11.83
CA THR A 138 -2.80 -20.91 12.41
C THR A 138 -2.75 -20.34 13.83
N VAL A 139 -3.77 -19.54 14.16
CA VAL A 139 -3.87 -18.93 15.49
C VAL A 139 -5.34 -18.88 15.91
N PRO A 140 -5.64 -19.37 17.13
CA PRO A 140 -6.93 -19.12 17.76
C PRO A 140 -7.21 -17.62 17.91
N SER A 141 -8.46 -17.20 17.74
CA SER A 141 -8.84 -15.77 17.76
C SER A 141 -8.51 -15.08 19.08
N ASP A 142 -8.61 -15.79 20.20
CA ASP A 142 -8.23 -15.29 21.53
C ASP A 142 -6.71 -15.04 21.63
N ARG A 143 -5.89 -15.95 21.08
CA ARG A 143 -4.43 -15.82 21.04
C ARG A 143 -3.96 -14.72 20.11
N TRP A 144 -4.67 -14.46 19.02
CA TRP A 144 -4.34 -13.35 18.12
C TRP A 144 -4.29 -12.01 18.84
N ASN A 145 -5.21 -11.75 19.78
CA ASN A 145 -5.22 -10.49 20.54
C ASN A 145 -3.92 -10.28 21.33
N VAL A 146 -3.35 -11.34 21.88
CA VAL A 146 -2.06 -11.30 22.58
C VAL A 146 -0.93 -10.91 21.64
N TYR A 147 -0.84 -11.54 20.46
CA TYR A 147 0.16 -11.18 19.45
C TYR A 147 -0.05 -9.78 18.88
N LYS A 148 -1.31 -9.32 18.79
CA LYS A 148 -1.64 -7.97 18.35
C LYS A 148 -1.15 -6.92 19.36
N GLU A 149 -1.36 -7.15 20.65
CA GLU A 149 -0.85 -6.26 21.70
C GLU A 149 0.68 -6.31 21.78
N GLN A 150 1.30 -7.48 21.66
CA GLN A 150 2.76 -7.62 21.61
C GLN A 150 3.38 -6.82 20.46
N GLN A 151 2.79 -6.88 19.26
CA GLN A 151 3.27 -6.18 18.07
C GLN A 151 3.06 -4.67 18.10
N ARG A 152 2.27 -4.11 19.02
CA ARG A 152 2.16 -2.64 19.19
C ARG A 152 3.46 -2.00 19.65
N TYR A 153 4.34 -2.79 20.27
CA TYR A 153 5.66 -2.35 20.72
C TYR A 153 6.73 -2.55 19.65
N PHE A 154 6.40 -3.14 18.50
CA PHE A 154 7.32 -3.31 17.38
C PHE A 154 7.24 -2.11 16.46
N LEU A 155 8.35 -1.77 15.80
CA LEU A 155 8.39 -0.73 14.78
C LEU A 155 7.48 -1.06 13.60
N LYS A 156 7.32 -2.35 13.29
CA LYS A 156 6.43 -2.85 12.25
C LYS A 156 5.79 -4.17 12.66
N PRO A 157 4.47 -4.33 12.51
CA PRO A 157 3.82 -5.63 12.71
C PRO A 157 4.30 -6.63 11.66
N LYS A 158 4.77 -7.80 12.12
CA LYS A 158 5.27 -8.89 11.27
C LYS A 158 4.13 -9.82 10.83
N PHE A 159 3.15 -10.03 11.71
CA PHE A 159 1.98 -10.84 11.44
C PHE A 159 0.75 -9.99 11.19
N ARG A 160 -0.12 -10.50 10.31
CA ARG A 160 -1.43 -9.94 10.00
C ARG A 160 -2.43 -11.08 9.95
N MET A 161 -3.59 -10.87 10.56
CA MET A 161 -4.66 -11.85 10.50
C MET A 161 -5.38 -11.73 9.16
N THR A 162 -5.52 -12.86 8.48
CA THR A 162 -6.27 -13.00 7.22
C THR A 162 -7.70 -13.47 7.50
N GLY A 163 -8.58 -13.36 6.51
CA GLY A 163 -9.95 -13.89 6.59
C GLY A 163 -10.04 -15.43 6.51
N ILE A 164 -8.92 -16.11 6.21
CA ILE A 164 -8.84 -17.57 6.15
C ILE A 164 -9.12 -18.14 7.55
N CYS A 165 -10.19 -18.93 7.66
CA CYS A 165 -10.66 -19.50 8.92
C CYS A 165 -10.93 -20.99 8.73
N PHE A 166 -10.21 -21.84 9.46
CA PHE A 166 -10.33 -23.29 9.40
C PHE A 166 -11.53 -23.79 10.18
N ALA A 167 -11.69 -23.32 11.42
CA ALA A 167 -12.80 -23.71 12.28
C ALA A 167 -13.43 -22.48 12.92
N LYS A 168 -14.76 -22.36 12.81
CA LYS A 168 -15.54 -21.33 13.51
C LYS A 168 -16.11 -21.91 14.80
N MET A 169 -16.25 -21.06 15.81
CA MET A 169 -16.94 -21.38 17.08
C MET A 169 -16.28 -22.46 17.94
N VAL A 170 -14.96 -22.68 17.79
CA VAL A 170 -14.19 -23.47 18.75
C VAL A 170 -13.92 -22.60 19.98
N GLY A 171 -14.87 -22.59 20.91
CA GLY A 171 -14.79 -21.87 22.17
C GLY A 171 -14.11 -22.69 23.26
N VAL A 172 -13.36 -22.02 24.14
CA VAL A 172 -12.89 -22.63 25.39
C VAL A 172 -14.07 -22.74 26.34
N THR A 173 -14.40 -23.96 26.74
CA THR A 173 -15.50 -24.24 27.68
C THR A 173 -14.94 -24.90 28.94
N ILE A 174 -15.68 -24.77 30.05
CA ILE A 174 -15.36 -25.51 31.27
C ILE A 174 -16.04 -26.88 31.16
N PRO A 175 -15.29 -27.98 31.07
CA PRO A 175 -15.89 -29.31 30.99
C PRO A 175 -16.56 -29.62 32.34
N LEU A 176 -17.84 -29.97 32.30
CA LEU A 176 -18.61 -30.42 33.46
C LEU A 176 -19.11 -31.83 33.22
N GLN A 177 -19.30 -32.58 34.31
CA GLN A 177 -20.00 -33.86 34.24
C GLN A 177 -21.43 -33.66 33.75
N LEU A 178 -21.95 -34.67 33.06
CA LEU A 178 -23.33 -34.67 32.58
C LEU A 178 -24.28 -34.45 33.77
N ASN A 179 -25.24 -33.53 33.61
CA ASN A 179 -26.21 -33.15 34.65
C ASN A 179 -25.59 -32.58 35.94
N SER A 180 -24.41 -31.95 35.86
CA SER A 180 -23.84 -31.25 37.01
C SER A 180 -24.81 -30.16 37.51
N PRO A 181 -25.13 -30.13 38.83
CA PRO A 181 -26.00 -29.11 39.40
C PRO A 181 -25.39 -27.70 39.32
N TYR A 182 -24.09 -27.60 39.09
CA TYR A 182 -23.36 -26.33 39.03
C TYR A 182 -23.41 -25.65 37.67
N LYS A 183 -23.88 -26.33 36.61
CA LYS A 183 -23.88 -25.80 35.24
C LYS A 183 -24.49 -24.40 35.16
N ASN A 184 -25.72 -24.25 35.67
CA ASN A 184 -26.46 -22.98 35.56
C ASN A 184 -25.78 -21.86 36.37
N ALA A 185 -25.22 -22.18 37.53
CA ALA A 185 -24.51 -21.21 38.35
C ALA A 185 -23.22 -20.73 37.67
N ILE A 186 -22.47 -21.65 37.06
CA ILE A 186 -21.24 -21.34 36.31
C ILE A 186 -21.55 -20.54 35.06
N ASP A 187 -22.56 -20.93 34.28
CA ASP A 187 -22.97 -20.20 33.07
C ASP A 187 -23.38 -18.75 33.42
N ALA A 188 -24.17 -18.56 34.49
CA ALA A 188 -24.56 -17.24 34.96
C ALA A 188 -23.36 -16.42 35.47
N MET A 189 -22.39 -17.06 36.15
CA MET A 189 -21.17 -16.42 36.59
C MET A 189 -20.33 -15.95 35.39
N ILE A 190 -20.11 -16.80 34.38
CA ILE A 190 -19.37 -16.46 33.17
C ILE A 190 -20.05 -15.30 32.44
N GLY A 191 -21.38 -15.32 32.33
CA GLY A 191 -22.16 -14.21 31.77
C GLY A 191 -21.88 -12.89 32.49
N ARG A 192 -22.00 -12.87 33.82
CA ARG A 192 -21.75 -11.67 34.64
C ARG A 192 -20.30 -11.18 34.57
N LEU A 193 -19.33 -12.09 34.52
CA LEU A 193 -17.91 -11.73 34.39
C LEU A 193 -17.61 -11.09 33.03
N ASN A 194 -18.26 -11.57 31.96
CA ASN A 194 -18.15 -10.98 30.63
C ASN A 194 -18.85 -9.62 30.56
N GLU A 195 -20.09 -9.51 31.05
CA GLU A 195 -20.84 -8.25 31.11
C GLU A 195 -20.12 -7.18 31.93
N GLY A 196 -19.49 -7.58 33.03
CA GLY A 196 -18.67 -6.71 33.87
C GLY A 196 -17.29 -6.38 33.28
N GLY A 197 -16.91 -6.93 32.13
CA GLY A 197 -15.60 -6.69 31.50
C GLY A 197 -14.40 -7.28 32.25
N ILE A 198 -14.64 -8.10 33.28
CA ILE A 198 -13.60 -8.67 34.15
C ILE A 198 -12.68 -9.60 33.37
N ILE A 199 -13.23 -10.37 32.43
CA ILE A 199 -12.45 -11.27 31.57
C ILE A 199 -11.44 -10.51 30.72
N GLU A 200 -11.83 -9.38 30.13
CA GLU A 200 -10.91 -8.55 29.34
C GLU A 200 -9.84 -7.88 30.21
N TYR A 201 -10.21 -7.43 31.41
CA TYR A 201 -9.26 -6.91 32.38
C TYR A 201 -8.21 -7.96 32.78
N TRP A 202 -8.63 -9.19 33.10
CA TRP A 202 -7.71 -10.28 33.43
C TRP A 202 -6.80 -10.68 32.28
N LYS A 203 -7.30 -10.68 31.03
CA LYS A 203 -6.45 -10.92 29.84
C LYS A 203 -5.35 -9.87 29.72
N SER A 204 -5.69 -8.59 29.91
CA SER A 204 -4.71 -7.50 29.89
C SER A 204 -3.69 -7.63 31.03
N LEU A 205 -4.14 -7.94 32.24
CA LEU A 205 -3.25 -8.16 33.39
C LEU A 205 -2.31 -9.35 33.15
N ALA A 206 -2.83 -10.47 32.67
CA ALA A 206 -2.05 -11.67 32.38
C ALA A 206 -0.97 -11.42 31.32
N PHE A 207 -1.26 -10.59 30.30
CA PHE A 207 -0.25 -10.17 29.33
C PHE A 207 0.92 -9.45 30.00
N TRP A 208 0.63 -8.47 30.86
CA TRP A 208 1.66 -7.71 31.57
C TRP A 208 2.46 -8.57 32.56
N GLU A 209 1.80 -9.51 33.23
CA GLU A 209 2.48 -10.47 34.10
C GLU A 209 3.43 -11.39 33.33
N ALA A 210 3.00 -11.90 32.16
CA ALA A 210 3.84 -12.73 31.30
C ALA A 210 5.08 -11.98 30.79
N VAL A 211 4.91 -10.70 30.43
CA VAL A 211 6.02 -9.81 30.06
C VAL A 211 6.96 -9.59 31.26
N LYS A 212 6.42 -9.32 32.45
CA LYS A 212 7.22 -9.11 33.67
C LYS A 212 8.02 -10.35 34.07
N LYS A 213 7.44 -11.55 33.89
CA LYS A 213 8.09 -12.85 34.13
C LYS A 213 9.11 -13.23 33.05
N LYS A 214 9.24 -12.44 31.97
CA LYS A 214 10.07 -12.74 30.79
C LYS A 214 9.66 -14.03 30.06
N GLU A 215 8.44 -14.53 30.28
CA GLU A 215 7.86 -15.62 29.49
C GLU A 215 7.51 -15.13 28.08
N MET A 216 7.26 -13.82 27.93
CA MET A 216 7.01 -13.16 26.66
C MET A 216 8.01 -12.04 26.43
N SER A 217 8.75 -12.11 25.32
CA SER A 217 9.69 -11.07 24.93
C SER A 217 9.00 -10.00 24.06
N LEU A 218 9.10 -8.73 24.44
CA LEU A 218 8.73 -7.60 23.58
C LEU A 218 9.87 -7.17 22.64
N ILE A 219 10.83 -8.07 22.39
CA ILE A 219 12.00 -7.77 21.57
C ILE A 219 11.59 -7.71 20.11
N ASP A 220 11.68 -6.53 19.54
CA ASP A 220 11.44 -6.33 18.12
C ASP A 220 12.62 -6.87 17.29
N THR A 221 12.37 -7.97 16.59
CA THR A 221 13.32 -8.54 15.60
C THR A 221 13.06 -7.97 14.20
N SER A 222 12.15 -7.00 14.05
CA SER A 222 11.93 -6.34 12.77
C SER A 222 13.18 -5.54 12.37
N GLN A 223 13.54 -5.62 11.09
CA GLN A 223 14.61 -4.78 10.57
C GLN A 223 14.16 -3.32 10.69
N ARG A 224 14.97 -2.52 11.39
CA ARG A 224 14.78 -1.07 11.42
C ARG A 224 14.85 -0.57 9.98
N PHE A 225 13.79 0.05 9.50
CA PHE A 225 13.85 0.78 8.24
C PHE A 225 14.80 1.96 8.45
N THR A 226 16.07 1.76 8.10
CA THR A 226 16.97 2.88 7.88
C THR A 226 16.47 3.60 6.63
N PHE A 227 16.39 4.92 6.67
CA PHE A 227 16.13 5.74 5.49
C PHE A 227 17.08 5.31 4.37
N VAL A 228 16.53 4.67 3.33
CA VAL A 228 17.31 4.32 2.15
C VAL A 228 17.23 5.55 1.25
N PRO A 229 18.34 6.31 1.08
CA PRO A 229 18.33 7.42 0.15
C PRO A 229 18.06 6.89 -1.26
N MET A 230 17.33 7.68 -2.02
CA MET A 230 17.01 7.40 -3.42
C MET A 230 18.30 7.15 -4.21
N LYS A 231 18.42 6.00 -4.85
CA LYS A 231 19.63 5.64 -5.59
C LYS A 231 19.63 6.35 -6.94
N LEU A 232 20.82 6.64 -7.46
CA LEU A 232 20.99 7.15 -8.82
C LEU A 232 20.42 6.19 -9.88
N GLU A 233 20.41 4.89 -9.59
CA GLU A 233 19.82 3.84 -10.42
C GLU A 233 18.31 4.05 -10.64
N ASP A 234 17.57 4.48 -9.61
CA ASP A 234 16.14 4.74 -9.70
C ASP A 234 15.82 5.91 -10.65
N MET A 235 16.79 6.81 -10.85
CA MET A 235 16.69 7.97 -11.75
C MET A 235 17.13 7.66 -13.19
N ARG A 236 17.62 6.44 -13.47
CA ARG A 236 18.15 6.07 -14.79
C ARG A 236 17.13 6.29 -15.91
N LEU A 237 15.87 5.93 -15.70
CA LEU A 237 14.82 6.12 -16.70
C LEU A 237 14.60 7.60 -17.02
N LEU A 238 14.62 8.47 -16.01
CA LEU A 238 14.44 9.90 -16.18
C LEU A 238 15.61 10.52 -16.97
N TRP A 239 16.83 10.11 -16.68
CA TRP A 239 18.02 10.51 -17.44
C TRP A 239 17.98 10.03 -18.90
N LEU A 240 17.53 8.80 -19.15
CA LEU A 240 17.39 8.26 -20.50
C LEU A 240 16.35 9.04 -21.31
N LEU A 241 15.17 9.31 -20.73
CA LEU A 241 14.14 10.11 -21.38
C LEU A 241 14.62 11.54 -21.65
N PHE A 242 15.31 12.16 -20.69
CA PHE A 242 15.89 13.49 -20.86
C PHE A 242 16.92 13.53 -21.99
N GLY A 243 17.84 12.56 -22.04
CA GLY A 243 18.82 12.45 -23.11
C GLY A 243 18.19 12.22 -24.48
N TYR A 244 17.13 11.40 -24.55
CA TYR A 244 16.36 11.20 -25.79
C TYR A 244 15.71 12.49 -26.28
N MET A 245 15.04 13.24 -25.40
CA MET A 245 14.37 14.50 -25.76
C MET A 245 15.38 15.56 -26.21
N LEU A 246 16.53 15.68 -25.53
CA LEU A 246 17.61 16.57 -25.96
C LEU A 246 18.16 16.20 -27.34
N SER A 247 18.35 14.90 -27.60
CA SER A 247 18.81 14.42 -28.89
C SER A 247 17.81 14.75 -30.01
N LEU A 248 16.52 14.56 -29.75
CA LEU A 248 15.45 14.92 -30.69
C LEU A 248 15.45 16.44 -30.97
N MET A 249 15.56 17.28 -29.93
CA MET A 249 15.65 18.74 -30.09
C MET A 249 16.87 19.15 -30.93
N GLY A 250 18.03 18.54 -30.67
CA GLY A 250 19.26 18.78 -31.45
C GLY A 250 19.10 18.39 -32.92
N LEU A 251 18.47 17.24 -33.20
CA LEU A 251 18.20 16.79 -34.56
C LEU A 251 17.27 17.76 -35.30
N CYS A 252 16.15 18.17 -34.67
CA CYS A 252 15.23 19.15 -35.27
C CYS A 252 15.94 20.47 -35.62
N PHE A 253 16.80 20.97 -34.74
CA PHE A 253 17.58 22.19 -34.99
C PHE A 253 18.55 22.05 -36.17
N VAL A 254 19.24 20.92 -36.28
CA VAL A 254 20.13 20.64 -37.42
C VAL A 254 19.33 20.55 -38.73
N PHE A 255 18.15 19.92 -38.71
CA PHE A 255 17.26 19.87 -39.88
C PHE A 255 16.78 21.26 -40.30
N GLU A 256 16.41 22.12 -39.34
CA GLU A 256 16.00 23.50 -39.62
C GLU A 256 17.12 24.29 -40.29
N ILE A 257 18.35 24.19 -39.77
CA ILE A 257 19.53 24.82 -40.37
C ILE A 257 19.78 24.30 -41.79
N PHE A 258 19.71 22.98 -41.99
CA PHE A 258 19.94 22.39 -43.32
C PHE A 258 18.89 22.87 -44.33
N TRP A 259 17.62 22.95 -43.92
CA TRP A 259 16.55 23.49 -44.76
C TRP A 259 16.76 24.96 -45.08
N TYR A 260 17.18 25.76 -44.10
CA TYR A 260 17.50 27.17 -44.27
C TYR A 260 18.63 27.36 -45.29
N TYR A 261 19.74 26.63 -45.16
CA TYR A 261 20.86 26.70 -46.12
C TYR A 261 20.46 26.23 -47.53
N LYS A 262 19.60 25.22 -47.63
CA LYS A 262 19.10 24.74 -48.94
C LYS A 262 18.15 25.75 -49.58
N GLY A 263 17.28 26.40 -48.80
CA GLY A 263 16.40 27.47 -49.26
C GLY A 263 17.17 28.73 -49.70
N LEU A 264 18.24 29.09 -48.97
CA LEU A 264 19.11 30.20 -49.33
C LEU A 264 19.84 29.98 -50.68
N ARG A 265 20.19 28.72 -50.99
CA ARG A 265 20.81 28.31 -52.27
C ARG A 265 19.83 28.28 -53.46
N LEU A 266 18.53 28.33 -53.22
CA LEU A 266 17.47 28.34 -54.25
C LEU A 266 16.97 29.77 -54.58
N CYS A 267 17.41 30.78 -53.81
CA CYS A 267 17.05 32.19 -53.99
C CYS A 267 18.14 33.04 -54.70
N TRP A 268 19.20 32.39 -55.18
CA TRP A 268 20.21 32.92 -56.11
C TRP A 268 20.16 32.11 -57.40
#